data_AF-A0A444UWH2-F1
#
_entry.id   AF-A0A444UWH2-F1
#
_cell.length_a   1.000
_cell.length_b   1.000
_cell.length_c   1.000
_cell.angle_alpha   90.00
_cell.angle_beta   90.00
_cell.angle_gamma   90.00
#
_symmetry.space_group_name_H-M   'P 1'
#
loop_
_entity.id
_entity.type
_entity.pdbx_description
1 polymer ?
#
loop_
_entity_poly.entity_id
_entity_poly.type
_entity_poly.pdbx_seq_one_letter_code
_entity_poly.pdbx_strand_id
1 'polypeptide(L)'
;MTTGKQRQELADQWFTMEFVANAFKGIKDSEFETLLMPADDKLQDFWIDFNVGSQSITFYISPDDNEEETQWETVCLPEDEVEKYLVEEKDGNNLLKVSMKHPLNVSGKEGSQIQIYFSAALNIAEAIRNVYGAIKAKVSFTALSFWGRQKYLSHILTVYCIHICIHIYAGLYLCIILFNMLIVYLYNTYLHIVLLFS
;
A
#
# COMPACT_ATOMS: atom_id res chain seq x y z
N MET A 1 27.15 6.00 -5.35
CA MET A 1 26.95 7.37 -4.84
C MET A 1 27.69 7.49 -3.51
N THR A 2 28.32 8.62 -3.22
CA THR A 2 29.11 8.85 -1.99
C THR A 2 28.24 9.48 -0.91
N THR A 3 28.29 8.94 0.31
CA THR A 3 27.48 9.39 1.45
C THR A 3 27.93 10.76 1.97
N GLY A 4 27.08 11.47 2.70
CA GLY A 4 27.44 12.72 3.37
C GLY A 4 28.72 12.63 4.21
N LYS A 5 28.90 11.54 4.97
CA LYS A 5 30.13 11.28 5.75
C LYS A 5 31.37 11.15 4.85
N GLN A 6 31.28 10.39 3.77
CA GLN A 6 32.39 10.27 2.81
C GLN A 6 32.71 11.59 2.12
N ARG A 7 31.71 12.44 1.86
CA ARG A 7 31.95 13.79 1.32
C ARG A 7 32.70 14.67 2.31
N GLN A 8 32.39 14.59 3.60
CA GLN A 8 33.12 15.35 4.63
C GLN A 8 34.61 14.97 4.69
N GLU A 9 34.90 13.67 4.60
CA GLU A 9 36.26 13.13 4.71
C GLU A 9 37.09 13.32 3.42
N LEU A 10 36.46 13.20 2.24
CA LEU A 10 37.16 13.13 0.96
C LEU A 10 37.11 14.43 0.13
N ALA A 11 36.28 15.40 0.51
CA ALA A 11 36.13 16.65 -0.25
C ALA A 11 37.46 17.40 -0.45
N ASP A 12 38.30 17.49 0.57
CA ASP A 12 39.58 18.19 0.50
C ASP A 12 40.62 17.42 -0.32
N GLN A 13 40.44 16.11 -0.49
CA GLN A 13 41.28 15.28 -1.36
C GLN A 13 40.85 15.38 -2.83
N TRP A 14 39.55 15.54 -3.09
CA TRP A 14 38.99 15.62 -4.44
C TRP A 14 39.03 17.03 -5.03
N PHE A 15 38.97 18.06 -4.19
CA PHE A 15 38.95 19.45 -4.63
C PHE A 15 40.07 20.24 -3.96
N THR A 16 41.02 20.71 -4.77
CA THR A 16 42.10 21.60 -4.30
C THR A 16 41.63 23.00 -3.95
N MET A 17 40.44 23.41 -4.43
CA MET A 17 39.85 24.71 -4.12
C MET A 17 38.92 24.62 -2.91
N GLU A 18 39.26 25.37 -1.87
CA GLU A 18 38.52 25.42 -0.59
C GLU A 18 37.03 25.74 -0.79
N PHE A 19 36.70 26.71 -1.64
CA PHE A 19 35.31 27.06 -1.94
C PHE A 19 34.50 25.88 -2.51
N VAL A 20 35.12 25.08 -3.39
CA VAL A 20 34.46 23.92 -4.03
C VAL A 20 34.36 22.76 -3.04
N ALA A 21 35.41 22.51 -2.26
CA ALA A 21 35.39 21.50 -1.19
C ALA A 21 34.29 21.81 -0.16
N ASN A 22 34.21 23.06 0.30
CA ASN A 22 33.20 23.50 1.26
C ASN A 22 31.77 23.43 0.68
N ALA A 23 31.58 23.83 -0.58
CA ALA A 23 30.30 23.67 -1.26
C ALA A 23 29.88 22.20 -1.38
N PHE A 24 30.84 21.30 -1.68
CA PHE A 24 30.60 19.87 -1.80
C PHE A 24 30.29 19.19 -0.45
N LYS A 25 30.97 19.60 0.62
CA LYS A 25 30.65 19.22 2.01
C LYS A 25 29.25 19.69 2.43
N GLY A 26 28.83 20.85 1.93
CA GLY A 26 27.51 21.44 2.19
C GLY A 26 26.34 20.81 1.43
N ILE A 27 26.61 19.89 0.50
CA ILE A 27 25.54 19.11 -0.15
C ILE A 27 24.91 18.23 0.92
N LYS A 28 23.68 18.55 1.33
CA LYS A 28 22.85 17.66 2.14
C LYS A 28 22.37 16.52 1.23
N ASP A 29 22.49 15.28 1.70
CA ASP A 29 21.77 14.17 1.07
C ASP A 29 20.29 14.43 1.27
N SER A 30 19.68 15.13 0.32
CA SER A 30 18.43 15.87 0.49
C SER A 30 17.18 15.00 0.57
N GLU A 31 17.30 13.73 0.95
CA GLU A 31 16.15 12.85 1.01
C GLU A 31 15.81 12.43 2.44
N PHE A 32 16.75 11.99 3.28
CA PHE A 32 16.43 11.53 4.64
C PHE A 32 17.60 11.68 5.62
N GLU A 33 17.36 12.32 6.76
CA GLU A 33 18.26 12.29 7.91
C GLU A 33 17.95 11.05 8.76
N THR A 34 18.98 10.29 9.14
CA THR A 34 18.80 9.06 9.95
C THR A 34 18.83 9.39 11.43
N LEU A 35 17.86 8.88 12.19
CA LEU A 35 17.86 8.93 13.65
C LEU A 35 18.59 7.69 14.19
N LEU A 36 19.37 7.86 15.25
CA LEU A 36 20.21 6.80 15.80
C LEU A 36 19.46 6.08 16.92
N MET A 37 19.54 4.75 16.92
CA MET A 37 19.04 3.94 18.03
C MET A 37 19.95 4.13 19.24
N PRO A 38 19.42 4.18 20.47
CA PRO A 38 20.25 4.24 21.65
C PRO A 38 21.18 3.01 21.76
N ALA A 39 22.46 3.24 22.03
CA ALA A 39 23.43 2.17 22.29
C ALA A 39 23.31 1.72 23.75
N ASP A 40 22.69 0.56 23.97
CA ASP A 40 22.57 -0.06 25.29
C ASP A 40 22.73 -1.57 25.15
N ASP A 41 23.72 -2.14 25.83
CA ASP A 41 24.03 -3.57 25.80
C ASP A 41 22.86 -4.46 26.26
N LYS A 42 21.89 -3.89 26.96
CA LYS A 42 20.67 -4.57 27.40
C LYS A 42 19.52 -4.44 26.42
N LEU A 43 19.63 -3.56 25.42
CA LEU A 43 18.62 -3.32 24.42
C LEU A 43 18.78 -4.32 23.28
N GLN A 44 18.00 -5.41 23.32
CA GLN A 44 18.01 -6.44 22.29
C GLN A 44 17.40 -5.96 20.97
N ASP A 45 16.42 -5.05 21.05
CA ASP A 45 15.65 -4.56 19.92
C ASP A 45 15.28 -3.08 20.11
N PHE A 46 15.07 -2.39 19.00
CA PHE A 46 14.58 -1.02 18.99
C PHE A 46 13.05 -0.98 19.15
N TRP A 47 12.57 -0.37 20.23
CA TRP A 47 11.16 -0.34 20.59
C TRP A 47 10.48 0.96 20.18
N ILE A 48 9.25 0.83 19.69
CA ILE A 48 8.38 1.93 19.30
C ILE A 48 7.02 1.69 19.94
N ASP A 49 6.59 2.62 20.78
CA ASP A 49 5.34 2.53 21.51
C ASP A 49 4.19 3.11 20.69
N PHE A 50 3.14 2.30 20.49
CA PHE A 50 1.86 2.73 19.90
C PHE A 50 0.86 3.00 21.03
N ASN A 51 0.86 4.23 21.54
CA ASN A 51 0.09 4.60 22.72
C ASN A 51 -1.36 4.95 22.35
N VAL A 52 -2.25 3.95 22.39
CA VAL A 52 -3.69 4.13 22.06
C VAL A 52 -4.38 5.11 23.02
N GLY A 53 -4.06 5.07 24.32
CA GLY A 53 -4.71 5.90 25.33
C GLY A 53 -4.40 7.40 25.18
N SER A 54 -3.14 7.75 24.90
CA SER A 54 -2.71 9.14 24.65
C SER A 54 -2.79 9.53 23.18
N GLN A 55 -3.14 8.59 22.29
CA GLN A 55 -3.14 8.76 20.84
C GLN A 55 -1.79 9.32 20.34
N SER A 56 -0.70 8.66 20.69
CA SER A 56 0.64 9.07 20.27
C SER A 56 1.53 7.88 19.92
N ILE A 57 2.55 8.13 19.09
CA ILE A 57 3.69 7.22 18.94
C ILE A 57 4.88 7.82 19.67
N THR A 58 5.60 7.00 20.45
CA THR A 58 6.81 7.42 21.13
C THR A 58 7.95 6.44 20.92
N PHE A 59 9.18 6.94 20.84
CA PHE A 59 10.40 6.14 20.82
C PHE A 59 11.59 6.97 21.30
N TYR A 60 12.67 6.29 21.68
CA TYR A 60 13.91 6.92 22.15
C TYR A 60 14.96 6.92 21.05
N ILE A 61 15.79 7.96 21.01
CA ILE A 61 16.92 8.07 20.08
C ILE A 61 18.18 8.55 20.79
N SER A 62 19.33 8.29 20.17
CA SER A 62 20.58 8.97 20.51
C SER A 62 20.72 10.26 19.69
N PRO A 63 21.03 11.41 20.32
CA PRO A 63 21.15 12.69 19.61
C PRO A 63 22.43 12.78 18.76
N ASP A 64 23.49 12.06 19.12
CA ASP A 64 24.76 12.00 18.39
C ASP A 64 25.28 10.56 18.23
N ASP A 65 26.31 10.42 17.38
CA ASP A 65 27.05 9.19 17.12
C ASP A 65 28.22 8.98 18.09
N ASN A 66 28.38 9.89 19.06
CA ASN A 66 29.39 9.78 20.09
C ASN A 66 28.97 8.69 21.09
N GLU A 67 29.86 7.73 21.34
CA GLU A 67 29.66 6.63 22.30
C GLU A 67 29.74 7.09 23.78
N GLU A 68 29.89 8.39 24.03
CA GLU A 68 29.76 8.93 25.39
C GLU A 68 28.29 8.80 25.81
N GLU A 69 28.02 8.52 27.10
CA GLU A 69 26.70 8.26 27.67
C GLU A 69 25.76 9.49 27.57
N THR A 70 25.37 9.86 26.36
CA THR A 70 24.44 10.95 26.12
C THR A 70 23.03 10.49 26.47
N GLN A 71 22.33 11.32 27.24
CA GLN A 71 20.95 11.07 27.64
C GLN A 71 20.05 10.92 26.41
N TRP A 72 19.28 9.83 26.35
CA TRP A 72 18.36 9.57 25.23
C TRP A 72 17.34 10.70 25.08
N GLU A 73 17.05 11.06 23.84
CA GLU A 73 15.97 11.98 23.50
C GLU A 73 14.70 11.18 23.22
N THR A 74 13.55 11.68 23.70
CA THR A 74 12.24 11.07 23.41
C THR A 74 11.62 11.78 22.21
N VAL A 75 11.35 11.03 21.15
CA VAL A 75 10.51 11.49 20.05
C VAL A 75 9.06 11.16 20.37
N CYS A 76 8.18 12.16 20.31
CA CYS A 76 6.75 11.99 20.52
C CYS A 76 5.96 12.55 19.34
N LEU A 77 5.08 11.73 18.77
CA LEU A 77 4.23 12.05 17.63
C LEU A 77 2.77 11.99 18.09
N PRO A 78 2.22 13.08 18.65
CA PRO A 78 0.83 13.10 19.10
C PRO A 78 -0.11 13.21 17.90
N GLU A 79 -1.32 12.64 18.02
CA GLU A 79 -2.31 12.59 16.94
C GLU A 79 -2.61 13.97 16.38
N ASP A 80 -2.76 14.98 17.23
CA ASP A 80 -3.13 16.34 16.85
C ASP A 80 -2.06 17.04 16.00
N GLU A 81 -0.79 16.64 16.07
CA GLU A 81 0.28 17.13 15.20
C GLU A 81 0.47 16.27 13.93
N VAL A 82 -0.15 15.09 13.86
CA VAL A 82 -0.11 14.23 12.67
C VAL A 82 -1.17 14.66 11.66
N GLU A 83 -0.74 14.90 10.41
CA GLU A 83 -1.63 15.19 9.29
C GLU A 83 -2.20 13.89 8.71
N LYS A 84 -1.33 12.93 8.39
CA LYS A 84 -1.69 11.64 7.78
C LYS A 84 -0.60 10.60 7.96
N TYR A 85 -0.95 9.33 7.80
CA TYR A 85 0.02 8.24 7.75
C TYR A 85 -0.19 7.34 6.53
N LEU A 86 0.84 6.62 6.13
CA LEU A 86 0.81 5.58 5.11
C LEU A 86 1.60 4.37 5.59
N VAL A 87 1.03 3.18 5.39
CA VAL A 87 1.73 1.91 5.52
C VAL A 87 1.83 1.26 4.15
N GLU A 88 3.05 0.92 3.73
CA GLU A 88 3.31 0.23 2.48
C GLU A 88 4.41 -0.83 2.65
N GLU A 89 4.44 -1.83 1.79
CA GLU A 89 5.54 -2.78 1.73
C GLU A 89 6.65 -2.20 0.86
N LYS A 90 7.88 -2.20 1.37
CA LYS A 90 9.07 -1.74 0.65
C LYS A 90 10.25 -2.62 1.00
N ASP A 91 10.94 -3.13 -0.02
CA ASP A 91 12.15 -3.96 0.14
C ASP A 91 11.96 -5.17 1.07
N GLY A 92 10.76 -5.78 1.03
CA GLY A 92 10.40 -6.92 1.89
C GLY A 92 10.14 -6.56 3.36
N ASN A 93 10.02 -5.27 3.68
CA ASN A 93 9.70 -4.76 5.01
C ASN A 93 8.43 -3.91 4.99
N ASN A 94 7.83 -3.74 6.16
CA ASN A 94 6.70 -2.84 6.36
C ASN A 94 7.23 -1.42 6.63
N LEU A 95 6.91 -0.47 5.75
CA LEU A 95 7.30 0.94 5.88
C LEU A 95 6.13 1.77 6.39
N LEU A 96 6.28 2.35 7.58
CA LEU A 96 5.38 3.37 8.12
C LEU A 96 5.92 4.76 7.77
N LYS A 97 5.07 5.58 7.15
CA LYS A 97 5.32 7.00 6.87
C LYS A 97 4.32 7.83 7.65
N VAL A 98 4.80 8.71 8.52
CA VAL A 98 3.97 9.65 9.30
C VAL A 98 4.28 11.06 8.83
N SER A 99 3.29 11.76 8.26
CA SER A 99 3.40 13.16 7.84
C SER A 99 2.87 14.06 8.95
N MET A 100 3.69 15.02 9.37
CA MET A 100 3.38 15.99 10.42
C MET A 100 2.72 17.24 9.82
N LYS A 101 1.85 17.90 10.58
CA LYS A 101 1.24 19.19 10.20
C LYS A 101 2.27 20.32 10.20
N HIS A 102 3.19 20.28 11.15
CA HIS A 102 4.29 21.21 11.30
C HIS A 102 5.62 20.45 11.28
N PRO A 103 6.72 21.04 10.77
CA PRO A 103 8.04 20.43 10.86
C PRO A 103 8.41 20.11 12.31
N LEU A 104 8.90 18.89 12.52
CA LEU A 104 9.43 18.43 13.79
C LEU A 104 10.94 18.66 13.80
N ASN A 105 11.48 19.18 14.90
CA ASN A 105 12.91 19.23 15.14
C ASN A 105 13.29 18.15 16.15
N VAL A 106 14.16 17.24 15.75
CA VAL A 106 14.64 16.11 16.54
C VAL A 106 16.17 16.11 16.50
N SER A 107 16.82 16.30 17.65
CA SER A 107 18.29 16.38 17.73
C SER A 107 18.93 17.36 16.73
N GLY A 108 18.29 18.51 16.46
CA GLY A 108 18.76 19.50 15.48
C GLY A 108 18.46 19.15 14.02
N LYS A 109 17.79 18.03 13.75
CA LYS A 109 17.31 17.62 12.42
C LYS A 109 15.84 18.03 12.28
N GLU A 110 15.55 18.91 11.34
CA GLU A 110 14.20 19.35 11.03
C GLU A 110 13.60 18.52 9.88
N GLY A 111 12.36 18.04 10.04
CA GLY A 111 11.66 17.29 9.01
C GLY A 111 10.14 17.27 9.20
N SER A 112 9.39 17.16 8.10
CA SER A 112 7.92 17.09 8.11
C SER A 112 7.37 15.67 7.99
N GLN A 113 8.24 14.68 7.86
CA GLN A 113 7.85 13.28 7.73
C GLN A 113 8.83 12.36 8.44
N ILE A 114 8.31 11.42 9.21
CA ILE A 114 9.07 10.32 9.80
C ILE A 114 8.82 9.04 9.00
N GLN A 115 9.89 8.27 8.78
CA GLN A 115 9.84 6.97 8.14
C GLN A 115 10.42 5.92 9.07
N ILE A 116 9.68 4.83 9.25
CA ILE A 116 10.06 3.74 10.14
C ILE A 116 9.90 2.42 9.40
N TYR A 117 10.98 1.66 9.30
CA TYR A 117 10.98 0.33 8.71
C TYR A 117 10.78 -0.70 9.82
N PHE A 118 9.79 -1.56 9.63
CA PHE A 118 9.47 -2.68 10.50
C PHE A 118 9.64 -3.99 9.73
N SER A 119 9.95 -5.06 10.45
CA SER A 119 9.89 -6.42 9.91
C SER A 119 8.52 -6.70 9.28
N ALA A 120 8.50 -7.39 8.14
CA ALA A 120 7.26 -7.81 7.47
C ALA A 120 6.34 -8.67 8.36
N ALA A 121 6.89 -9.33 9.39
CA ALA A 121 6.12 -10.16 10.32
C ALA A 121 5.19 -9.36 11.25
N LEU A 122 5.43 -8.05 11.41
CA LEU A 122 4.67 -7.21 12.35
C LEU A 122 3.43 -6.60 11.68
N ASN A 123 2.26 -6.75 12.32
CA ASN A 123 1.03 -6.11 11.85
C ASN A 123 0.95 -4.63 12.29
N ILE A 124 1.77 -3.79 11.67
CA ILE A 124 1.83 -2.36 12.01
C ILE A 124 0.60 -1.58 11.52
N ALA A 125 -0.10 -2.07 10.50
CA ALA A 125 -1.25 -1.40 9.90
C ALA A 125 -2.44 -1.33 10.87
N GLU A 126 -2.61 -2.34 11.72
CA GLU A 126 -3.61 -2.34 12.77
C GLU A 126 -3.20 -1.46 13.96
N ALA A 127 -1.95 -1.56 14.39
CA ALA A 127 -1.42 -0.76 15.50
C ALA A 127 -1.55 0.75 15.25
N ILE A 128 -1.09 1.24 14.08
CA ILE A 128 -1.20 2.66 13.72
C ILE A 128 -2.65 3.13 13.60
N ARG A 129 -3.55 2.26 13.11
CA ARG A 129 -4.98 2.56 12.98
C ARG A 129 -5.64 2.71 14.34
N ASN A 130 -5.22 1.94 15.33
CA ASN A 130 -5.73 2.06 16.69
C ASN A 130 -5.27 3.35 17.38
N VAL A 131 -4.13 3.91 16.98
CA VAL A 131 -3.60 5.18 17.54
C VAL A 131 -4.21 6.40 16.83
N TYR A 132 -4.14 6.48 15.50
CA TYR A 132 -4.53 7.68 14.74
C TYR A 132 -5.85 7.56 13.95
N GLY A 133 -6.49 6.39 14.00
CA GLY A 133 -7.74 6.14 13.29
C GLY A 133 -7.58 5.94 11.78
N ALA A 134 -8.66 5.53 11.11
CA ALA A 134 -8.68 5.33 9.66
C ALA A 134 -8.79 6.66 8.87
N ILE A 135 -9.26 7.73 9.50
CA ILE A 135 -9.46 9.04 8.86
C ILE A 135 -8.12 9.63 8.38
N LYS A 136 -7.03 9.37 9.13
CA LYS A 136 -5.68 9.82 8.79
C LYS A 136 -4.92 8.88 7.87
N ALA A 137 -5.50 7.74 7.51
CA ALA A 137 -4.85 6.77 6.63
C ALA A 137 -4.86 7.27 5.18
N LYS A 138 -3.68 7.41 4.57
CA LYS A 138 -3.55 7.56 3.13
C LYS A 138 -3.63 6.18 2.50
N VAL A 139 -4.64 5.95 1.68
CA VAL A 139 -4.76 4.69 0.92
C VAL A 139 -3.74 4.71 -0.22
N SER A 140 -2.75 3.82 -0.17
CA SER A 140 -1.90 3.56 -1.33
C SER A 140 -2.70 2.75 -2.35
N PHE A 141 -3.00 3.35 -3.49
CA PHE A 141 -3.53 2.62 -4.64
C PHE A 141 -2.40 1.82 -5.29
N THR A 142 -2.11 0.63 -4.78
CA THR A 142 -1.34 -0.35 -5.56
C THR A 142 -2.23 -0.86 -6.69
N ALA A 143 -1.81 -0.62 -7.93
CA ALA A 143 -2.57 -0.91 -9.16
C ALA A 143 -3.08 -2.36 -9.23
N LEU A 144 -2.43 -3.31 -8.52
CA LEU A 144 -2.82 -4.72 -8.43
C LEU A 144 -4.25 -4.95 -7.88
N SER A 145 -4.74 -4.08 -6.99
CA SER A 145 -6.10 -4.23 -6.40
C SER A 145 -7.24 -3.85 -7.35
N PHE A 146 -6.93 -3.15 -8.44
CA PHE A 146 -7.92 -2.74 -9.45
C PHE A 146 -8.12 -3.84 -10.50
N TRP A 147 -7.03 -4.41 -11.01
CA TRP A 147 -7.07 -5.51 -12.00
C TRP A 147 -7.68 -6.80 -11.42
N GLY A 148 -7.44 -7.10 -10.14
CA GLY A 148 -8.04 -8.26 -9.47
C GLY A 148 -9.58 -8.19 -9.40
N ARG A 149 -10.14 -7.00 -9.15
CA ARG A 149 -11.59 -6.78 -9.14
C ARG A 149 -12.21 -6.76 -10.55
N GLN A 150 -11.52 -6.18 -11.54
CA GLN A 150 -11.99 -6.21 -12.93
C GLN A 150 -12.04 -7.62 -13.51
N LYS A 151 -11.07 -8.49 -13.20
CA LYS A 151 -11.09 -9.90 -13.65
C LYS A 151 -12.28 -10.68 -13.07
N TYR A 152 -12.61 -10.47 -11.79
CA TYR A 152 -13.73 -11.15 -11.14
C TYR A 152 -15.09 -10.71 -11.72
N LEU A 153 -15.27 -9.40 -11.94
CA LEU A 153 -16.47 -8.84 -12.58
C LEU A 153 -16.60 -9.29 -14.05
N SER A 154 -15.49 -9.36 -14.79
CA SER A 154 -15.45 -9.86 -16.17
C SER A 154 -15.88 -11.33 -16.25
N HIS A 155 -15.37 -12.19 -15.35
CA HIS A 155 -15.74 -13.60 -15.28
C HIS A 155 -17.23 -13.80 -14.95
N ILE A 156 -17.77 -13.04 -14.00
CA ILE A 156 -19.20 -13.11 -13.65
C ILE A 156 -20.06 -12.71 -14.84
N LEU A 157 -19.72 -11.62 -15.54
CA LEU A 157 -20.44 -11.20 -16.74
C LEU A 157 -20.41 -12.26 -17.85
N THR A 158 -19.26 -12.92 -18.05
CA THR A 158 -19.14 -13.96 -19.08
C THR A 158 -20.01 -15.18 -18.77
N VAL A 159 -20.01 -15.64 -17.51
CA VAL A 159 -20.85 -16.77 -17.09
C VAL A 159 -22.34 -16.44 -17.24
N TYR A 160 -22.75 -15.21 -16.90
CA TYR A 160 -24.13 -14.76 -17.06
C TYR A 160 -24.56 -14.70 -18.53
N CYS A 161 -23.70 -14.19 -19.43
CA CYS A 161 -23.95 -14.19 -20.87
C CYS A 161 -24.06 -15.61 -21.44
N ILE A 162 -23.20 -16.55 -21.02
CA ILE A 162 -23.26 -17.95 -21.49
C ILE A 162 -24.57 -18.60 -21.05
N HIS A 163 -25.00 -18.38 -19.80
CA HIS A 163 -26.24 -18.94 -19.28
C HIS A 163 -27.48 -18.42 -20.05
N ILE A 164 -27.52 -17.11 -20.35
CA ILE A 164 -28.60 -16.51 -21.15
C ILE A 164 -28.59 -17.08 -22.58
N CYS A 165 -27.42 -17.21 -23.21
CA CYS A 165 -27.31 -17.79 -24.55
C CYS A 165 -27.83 -19.23 -24.61
N ILE A 166 -27.51 -20.07 -23.62
CA ILE A 166 -28.00 -21.45 -23.54
C ILE A 166 -29.53 -21.49 -23.42
N HIS A 167 -30.12 -20.62 -22.58
CA HIS A 167 -31.58 -20.53 -22.45
C HIS A 167 -32.27 -20.11 -23.75
N ILE A 168 -31.69 -19.16 -24.49
CA ILE A 168 -32.23 -18.70 -25.78
C ILE A 168 -32.13 -19.81 -26.84
N TYR A 169 -30.97 -20.48 -26.94
CA TYR A 169 -30.77 -21.60 -27.88
C TYR A 169 -31.70 -22.78 -27.58
N ALA A 170 -31.87 -23.15 -26.30
CA ALA A 170 -32.79 -24.20 -25.89
C ALA A 170 -34.25 -23.83 -26.21
N GLY A 171 -34.64 -22.56 -26.00
CA GLY A 171 -35.97 -22.06 -26.35
C GLY A 171 -36.25 -22.11 -27.86
N LEU A 172 -35.29 -21.66 -28.69
CA LEU A 172 -35.37 -21.76 -30.14
C LEU A 172 -35.47 -23.22 -30.61
N TYR A 173 -34.69 -24.11 -30.01
CA TYR A 173 -34.72 -25.54 -30.34
C TYR A 173 -36.08 -26.19 -30.00
N LEU A 174 -36.66 -25.84 -28.85
CA LEU A 174 -38.00 -26.30 -28.47
C LEU A 174 -39.09 -25.76 -29.43
N CYS A 175 -39.00 -24.50 -29.82
CA CYS A 175 -39.92 -23.92 -30.82
C CYS A 175 -39.81 -24.63 -32.18
N ILE A 176 -38.60 -25.00 -32.62
CA ILE A 176 -38.40 -25.76 -33.87
C ILE A 176 -39.03 -27.15 -33.74
N ILE A 177 -38.87 -27.83 -32.61
CA ILE A 177 -39.50 -29.14 -32.38
C ILE A 177 -41.03 -29.03 -32.40
N LEU A 178 -41.60 -28.05 -31.70
CA LEU A 178 -43.05 -27.82 -31.67
C LEU A 178 -43.59 -27.45 -33.06
N PHE A 179 -42.86 -26.65 -33.83
CA PHE A 179 -43.23 -26.32 -35.20
C PHE A 179 -43.21 -27.55 -36.12
N ASN A 180 -42.18 -28.40 -36.03
CA ASN A 180 -42.12 -29.65 -36.78
C ASN A 180 -43.23 -30.64 -36.35
N MET A 181 -43.53 -30.74 -35.06
CA MET A 181 -44.64 -31.54 -34.53
C MET A 181 -45.99 -31.03 -35.04
N LEU A 182 -46.19 -29.71 -35.11
CA LEU A 182 -47.38 -29.10 -35.69
C LEU A 182 -47.49 -29.39 -37.18
N ILE A 183 -46.39 -29.31 -37.94
CA ILE A 183 -46.37 -29.69 -39.35
C ILE A 183 -46.76 -31.15 -39.55
N VAL A 184 -46.20 -32.07 -38.76
CA VAL A 184 -46.53 -33.51 -38.83
C VAL A 184 -47.99 -33.77 -38.44
N TYR A 185 -48.50 -33.07 -37.42
CA TYR A 185 -49.91 -33.15 -37.00
C TYR A 185 -50.84 -32.65 -38.11
N LEU A 186 -50.58 -31.46 -38.67
CA LEU A 186 -51.35 -30.91 -39.78
C LEU A 186 -51.28 -31.84 -40.99
N TYR A 187 -50.09 -32.31 -41.37
CA TYR A 187 -49.92 -33.26 -42.47
C TYR A 187 -50.75 -34.54 -42.26
N ASN A 188 -50.70 -35.18 -41.09
CA ASN A 188 -51.50 -36.37 -40.81
C ASN A 188 -53.01 -36.08 -40.76
N THR A 189 -53.42 -34.94 -40.20
CA THR A 189 -54.84 -34.57 -40.09
C THR A 189 -55.45 -34.29 -41.47
N TYR A 190 -54.74 -33.57 -42.34
CA TYR A 190 -55.23 -33.23 -43.68
C TYR A 190 -55.09 -34.40 -44.68
N LEU A 191 -54.10 -35.29 -44.51
CA LEU A 191 -53.96 -36.49 -45.35
C LEU A 191 -55.07 -37.52 -45.06
N HIS A 192 -55.58 -37.59 -43.82
CA HIS A 192 -56.76 -38.41 -43.49
C HIS A 192 -58.10 -37.79 -43.90
N ILE A 193 -58.15 -36.49 -44.21
CA ILE A 193 -59.38 -35.78 -44.61
C ILE A 193 -59.61 -35.82 -46.13
N VAL A 194 -58.65 -36.28 -46.93
CA VAL A 194 -58.81 -36.47 -48.37
C VAL A 194 -58.82 -37.96 -48.69
N LEU A 195 -60.01 -38.58 -48.63
CA LEU A 195 -60.51 -39.64 -49.50
C LEU A 195 -61.83 -40.21 -48.95
N LEU A 196 -62.96 -39.74 -49.49
CA LEU A 196 -64.04 -40.57 -50.08
C LEU A 196 -65.23 -39.68 -50.51
N PHE A 197 -65.25 -39.33 -51.79
CA PHE A 197 -66.48 -39.10 -52.57
C PHE A 197 -66.35 -39.85 -53.90
N SER A 198 -66.75 -41.12 -53.90
CA SER A 198 -67.83 -41.68 -54.73
C SER A 198 -68.13 -43.10 -54.27
#